data_AF-A0A8I0MA94-F1
#
_entry.id   AF-A0A8I0MA94-F1
#
_cell.length_a   1.000
_cell.length_b   1.000
_cell.length_c   1.000
_cell.angle_alpha   90.00
_cell.angle_beta   90.00
_cell.angle_gamma   90.00
#
_symmetry.space_group_name_H-M   'P 1'
#
loop_
_entity.id
_entity.type
_entity.pdbx_description
1 polymer ?
#
loop_
_entity_poly.entity_id
_entity_poly.type
_entity_poly.pdbx_seq_one_letter_code
_entity_poly.pdbx_strand_id
1 'polypeptide(L)'
;MSEPDVSQMQERFPRLKTVAAAIGLAGFGPATMYGVIEALIAGEIRHRGSVIASAQDDVFEFYLLMLLGGGVALYLTALSLLFLFLLFRGRASRRA
;
A
#
# COMPACT_ATOMS: atom_id res chain seq x y z
N MET A 1 -40.78 -6.30 24.55
CA MET A 1 -40.04 -6.90 23.41
C MET A 1 -39.14 -5.80 22.91
N SER A 2 -37.90 -5.76 23.38
CA SER A 2 -37.01 -4.61 23.18
C SER A 2 -36.30 -4.79 21.83
N GLU A 3 -36.57 -3.92 20.87
CA GLU A 3 -35.85 -3.86 19.61
C GLU A 3 -34.36 -3.66 19.89
N PRO A 4 -33.45 -4.46 19.28
CA PRO A 4 -32.02 -4.24 19.45
C PRO A 4 -31.67 -2.95 18.70
N ASP A 5 -31.24 -1.96 19.47
CA ASP A 5 -30.73 -0.67 19.03
C ASP A 5 -29.57 -0.86 18.05
N VAL A 6 -29.90 -0.82 16.74
CA VAL A 6 -28.97 -1.04 15.61
C VAL A 6 -27.85 0.01 15.61
N SER A 7 -28.05 1.16 16.29
CA SER A 7 -27.05 2.21 16.41
C SER A 7 -25.82 1.80 17.22
N GLN A 8 -25.94 0.87 18.18
CA GLN A 8 -24.82 0.42 19.02
C GLN A 8 -23.91 -0.63 18.37
N MET A 9 -24.34 -1.29 17.28
CA MET A 9 -23.46 -2.21 16.54
C MET A 9 -22.45 -1.48 15.65
N GLN A 10 -22.75 -0.25 15.23
CA GLN A 10 -21.91 0.51 14.30
C GLN A 10 -20.69 1.17 14.99
N GLU A 11 -20.77 1.41 16.30
CA GLU A 11 -19.73 2.01 17.14
C GLU A 11 -18.76 0.99 17.80
N ARG A 12 -18.98 -0.31 17.64
CA ARG A 12 -18.38 -1.28 18.57
C ARG A 12 -16.85 -1.38 18.52
N PHE A 13 -16.20 -1.02 17.40
CA PHE A 13 -14.72 -1.07 17.32
C PHE A 13 -14.06 -0.06 16.35
N PRO A 14 -14.11 1.26 16.61
CA PRO A 14 -13.36 2.26 15.83
C PRO A 14 -11.86 1.91 15.79
N ARG A 15 -11.32 1.38 16.89
CA ARG A 15 -9.91 0.98 17.02
C ARG A 15 -9.54 -0.19 16.11
N LEU A 16 -10.43 -1.15 15.87
CA LEU A 16 -10.13 -2.31 15.02
C LEU A 16 -10.08 -1.90 13.55
N LYS A 17 -10.98 -1.01 13.11
CA LYS A 17 -10.96 -0.42 11.76
C LYS A 17 -9.67 0.36 11.53
N THR A 18 -9.25 1.17 12.50
CA THR A 18 -7.97 1.91 12.44
C THR A 18 -6.76 0.98 12.36
N VAL A 19 -6.75 -0.14 13.10
CA VAL A 19 -5.65 -1.11 13.08
C VAL A 19 -5.63 -1.90 11.77
N ALA A 20 -6.78 -2.36 11.28
CA ALA A 20 -6.88 -3.05 9.99
C ALA A 20 -6.46 -2.13 8.83
N ALA A 21 -6.87 -0.87 8.85
CA ALA A 21 -6.42 0.13 7.89
C ALA A 21 -4.91 0.36 7.99
N ALA A 22 -4.34 0.47 9.20
CA ALA A 22 -2.91 0.64 9.39
C ALA A 22 -2.10 -0.57 8.88
N ILE A 23 -2.58 -1.80 9.10
CA ILE A 23 -1.93 -3.02 8.59
C ILE A 23 -2.03 -3.07 7.06
N GLY A 24 -3.21 -2.80 6.50
CA GLY A 24 -3.40 -2.74 5.05
C GLY A 24 -2.48 -1.71 4.39
N LEU A 25 -2.39 -0.52 4.99
CA LEU A 25 -1.52 0.55 4.49
C LEU A 25 -0.03 0.21 4.65
N ALA A 26 0.36 -0.38 5.78
CA ALA A 26 1.73 -0.82 6.04
C ALA A 26 2.19 -1.94 5.10
N GLY A 27 1.28 -2.80 4.65
CA GLY A 27 1.58 -3.86 3.69
C GLY A 27 1.60 -3.41 2.24
N PHE A 28 0.72 -2.47 1.86
CA PHE A 28 0.50 -2.11 0.45
C PHE A 28 1.72 -1.43 -0.19
N GLY A 29 2.32 -0.44 0.48
CA GLY A 29 3.52 0.24 -0.02
C GLY A 29 4.68 -0.73 -0.30
N PRO A 30 5.15 -1.49 0.71
CA PRO A 30 6.21 -2.47 0.53
C PRO A 30 5.90 -3.56 -0.51
N ALA A 31 4.65 -4.05 -0.57
CA ALA A 31 4.27 -5.06 -1.55
C ALA A 31 4.33 -4.54 -2.99
N THR A 32 3.86 -3.30 -3.23
CA THR A 32 3.97 -2.67 -4.56
C THR A 32 5.43 -2.43 -4.95
N MET A 33 6.27 -2.01 -4.00
CA MET A 33 7.70 -1.81 -4.23
C MET A 33 8.43 -3.13 -4.54
N TYR A 34 8.06 -4.21 -3.87
CA TYR A 34 8.59 -5.54 -4.14
C TYR A 34 8.34 -5.97 -5.60
N GLY A 35 7.11 -5.80 -6.10
CA GLY A 35 6.78 -6.12 -7.50
C GLY A 35 7.57 -5.30 -8.52
N VAL A 36 7.85 -4.02 -8.22
CA VAL A 36 8.71 -3.17 -9.05
C VAL A 36 10.16 -3.67 -9.03
N ILE A 37 10.69 -4.03 -7.86
CA ILE A 37 12.06 -4.55 -7.73
C ILE A 37 12.20 -5.90 -8.47
N GLU A 38 11.20 -6.78 -8.34
CA GLU A 38 11.19 -8.08 -9.00
C GLU A 38 11.23 -7.94 -10.52
N ALA A 39 10.39 -7.07 -11.09
CA ALA A 39 10.42 -6.78 -12.52
C ALA A 39 11.73 -6.11 -12.97
N LEU A 40 12.40 -5.35 -12.09
CA LEU A 40 13.67 -4.69 -12.39
C LEU A 40 14.81 -5.71 -12.45
N ILE A 41 14.85 -6.63 -11.48
CA ILE A 41 15.83 -7.71 -11.43
C ILE A 41 15.62 -8.68 -12.59
N ALA A 42 14.36 -9.02 -12.89
CA ALA A 42 14.02 -9.90 -14.00
C ALA A 42 14.32 -9.28 -15.37
N GLY A 43 14.42 -7.95 -15.45
CA GLY A 43 14.56 -7.24 -16.73
C GLY A 43 13.33 -7.35 -17.62
N GLU A 44 12.20 -7.85 -17.10
CA GLU A 44 10.97 -8.09 -17.84
C GLU A 44 9.76 -7.75 -16.96
N ILE A 45 8.79 -7.04 -17.53
CA ILE A 45 7.48 -6.82 -16.91
C ILE A 45 6.54 -7.90 -17.45
N ARG A 46 6.07 -8.79 -16.57
CA ARG A 46 5.16 -9.89 -16.93
C ARG A 46 3.74 -9.65 -16.41
N HIS A 47 2.74 -9.92 -17.23
CA HIS A 47 1.35 -9.94 -16.81
C HIS A 47 0.66 -11.18 -17.35
N ARG A 48 0.05 -11.98 -16.46
CA ARG A 48 -0.64 -13.24 -16.80
C ARG A 48 0.20 -14.21 -17.66
N GLY A 49 1.51 -14.23 -17.44
CA GLY A 49 2.43 -15.13 -18.14
C GLY A 49 2.96 -14.61 -19.48
N SER A 50 2.50 -13.46 -19.98
CA SER A 50 3.10 -12.77 -21.13
C SER A 50 4.00 -11.62 -20.70
N VAL A 51 5.13 -11.46 -21.37
CA VAL A 51 6.01 -10.28 -21.22
C VAL A 51 5.32 -9.09 -21.91
N ILE A 52 5.09 -8.01 -21.16
CA ILE A 52 4.52 -6.75 -21.69
C ILE A 52 5.64 -5.83 -22.18
N ALA A 53 6.75 -5.75 -21.45
CA ALA A 53 7.90 -4.93 -21.80
C ALA A 53 9.17 -5.60 -21.28
N SER A 54 10.22 -5.58 -22.10
CA SER A 54 11.53 -6.17 -21.79
C SER A 54 12.61 -5.10 -21.85
N ALA A 55 13.57 -5.16 -20.92
CA ALA A 55 14.75 -4.32 -20.93
C ALA A 55 15.69 -4.60 -22.11
N GLN A 56 15.46 -5.68 -22.87
CA GLN A 56 16.28 -6.10 -24.00
C GLN A 56 15.68 -5.69 -25.35
N ASP A 57 14.35 -5.78 -25.50
CA ASP A 57 13.66 -5.48 -26.76
C ASP A 57 13.08 -4.07 -26.78
N ASP A 58 12.48 -3.62 -25.67
CA ASP A 58 11.74 -2.36 -25.56
C ASP A 58 12.31 -1.48 -24.42
N VAL A 59 13.62 -1.23 -24.49
CA VAL A 59 14.43 -0.58 -23.43
C VAL A 59 13.78 0.69 -22.88
N PHE A 60 13.38 1.61 -23.75
CA PHE A 60 12.80 2.89 -23.34
C PHE A 60 11.45 2.71 -22.62
N GLU A 61 10.58 1.85 -23.15
CA GLU A 61 9.27 1.60 -22.58
C GLU A 61 9.37 0.87 -21.24
N PHE A 62 10.28 -0.09 -21.12
CA PHE A 62 10.60 -0.77 -19.87
C PHE A 62 11.06 0.21 -18.78
N TYR A 63 12.03 1.09 -19.08
CA TYR A 63 12.50 2.07 -18.09
C TYR A 63 11.46 3.15 -17.77
N LEU A 64 10.62 3.55 -18.73
CA LEU A 64 9.52 4.48 -18.49
C LEU A 64 8.48 3.88 -17.54
N LEU A 65 8.09 2.62 -17.78
CA LEU A 65 7.17 1.88 -16.91
C LEU A 65 7.75 1.66 -15.52
N MET A 66 9.06 1.37 -15.42
CA MET A 66 9.77 1.29 -14.14
C MET A 66 9.79 2.62 -13.39
N LEU A 67 10.05 3.73 -14.09
CA LEU A 67 10.10 5.05 -13.47
C LEU A 67 8.74 5.47 -12.93
N LEU A 68 7.67 5.24 -13.71
CA LEU A 68 6.30 5.51 -13.29
C LEU A 68 5.85 4.57 -12.16
N GLY A 69 6.03 3.26 -12.33
CA GLY A 69 5.65 2.26 -11.34
C GLY A 69 6.40 2.41 -10.02
N GLY A 70 7.72 2.59 -10.10
CA GLY A 70 8.58 2.87 -8.95
C GLY A 70 8.26 4.21 -8.28
N GLY A 71 8.00 5.27 -9.06
CA GLY A 71 7.59 6.57 -8.53
C GLY A 71 6.27 6.51 -7.76
N VAL A 72 5.25 5.84 -8.32
CA VAL A 72 3.96 5.62 -7.65
C VAL A 72 4.14 4.77 -6.39
N ALA A 73 4.90 3.67 -6.46
CA ALA A 73 5.15 2.80 -5.31
C ALA A 73 5.88 3.55 -4.18
N LEU A 74 6.87 4.38 -4.51
CA LEU A 74 7.61 5.19 -3.55
C LEU A 74 6.70 6.25 -2.90
N TYR A 75 5.89 6.94 -3.69
CA TYR A 75 4.90 7.89 -3.18
C TYR A 75 3.91 7.24 -2.21
N LEU A 76 3.34 6.09 -2.58
CA LEU A 76 2.40 5.35 -1.72
C LEU A 76 3.07 4.86 -0.44
N THR A 77 4.32 4.41 -0.51
CA THR A 77 5.10 3.99 0.65
C THR A 77 5.34 5.17 1.59
N ALA A 78 5.75 6.33 1.06
CA ALA A 78 5.93 7.55 1.85
C ALA A 78 4.63 8.01 2.52
N LEU A 79 3.51 7.98 1.78
CA LEU A 79 2.19 8.33 2.32
C LEU A 79 1.76 7.35 3.43
N SER A 80 2.06 6.06 3.26
CA SER A 80 1.78 5.03 4.24
C SER A 80 2.57 5.24 5.53
N LEU A 81 3.87 5.55 5.41
CA LEU A 81 4.73 5.88 6.54
C LEU A 81 4.28 7.16 7.25
N LEU A 82 3.90 8.20 6.50
CA LEU A 82 3.39 9.45 7.06
C LEU A 82 2.09 9.21 7.85
N PHE A 83 1.18 8.42 7.30
CA PHE A 83 -0.06 8.06 7.98
C PHE A 83 0.21 7.27 9.27
N LEU A 84 1.08 6.26 9.22
CA LEU A 84 1.51 5.52 10.42
C LEU A 84 2.13 6.48 11.45
N PHE A 85 3.02 7.38 11.03
CA PHE A 85 3.63 8.37 11.90
C PHE A 85 2.59 9.25 12.61
N LEU A 86 1.61 9.80 11.87
CA LEU A 86 0.54 10.60 12.45
C LEU A 86 -0.32 9.80 13.43
N LEU A 87 -0.59 8.53 13.10
CA LEU A 87 -1.38 7.63 13.94
C LEU A 87 -0.65 7.26 15.24
N PHE A 88 0.65 6.99 15.18
CA PHE A 88 1.49 6.75 16.36
C PHE A 88 1.64 8.03 17.21
N ARG A 89 1.91 9.18 16.59
CA ARG A 89 2.05 10.47 17.27
C ARG A 89 0.74 10.88 17.98
N GLY A 90 -0.41 10.68 17.34
CA GLY A 90 -1.73 10.93 17.93
C GLY A 90 -2.13 9.94 19.05
N ARG A 91 -1.49 8.77 19.15
CA ARG A 91 -1.62 7.87 20.32
C ARG A 91 -0.66 8.26 21.45
N ALA A 92 0.57 8.65 21.14
CA ALA A 92 1.56 9.07 22.13
C ALA A 92 1.08 10.31 22.90
N SER A 93 0.52 11.30 22.21
CA SER A 93 -0.01 12.53 22.83
C SER A 93 -1.25 12.33 23.72
N ARG A 94 -1.93 11.19 23.65
CA ARG A 94 -3.10 10.87 24.49
C ARG A 94 -2.76 10.00 25.71
N ARG A 95 -1.50 9.62 25.85
CA ARG A 95 -0.98 8.82 26.99
C ARG A 95 -0.04 9.62 27.90
N ALA A 96 0.25 10.87 27.57
CA ALA A 96 0.88 11.86 28.46
C ALA A 96 -0.23 12.73 29.05
#